data_AF-A0A430RW30-F1
#
_entry.id   AF-A0A430RW30-F1
#
_cell.length_a   1.000
_cell.length_b   1.000
_cell.length_c   1.000
_cell.angle_alpha   90.00
_cell.angle_beta   90.00
_cell.angle_gamma   90.00
#
_symmetry.space_group_name_H-M   'P 1'
#
loop_
_entity.id
_entity.type
_entity.pdbx_description
1 polymer ?
#
loop_
_entity_poly.entity_id
_entity_poly.type
_entity_poly.pdbx_seq_one_letter_code
_entity_poly.pdbx_strand_id
1 'polypeptide(L)' 'MSVYRFEDKLPRVHPSAFIAPGAYVVGEVEA' A
#
# COMPACT_ATOMS: atom_id res chain seq x y z
N MET A 1 9.77 -2.98 1.05
CA MET A 1 8.55 -2.23 0.74
C MET A 1 7.70 -3.14 -0.11
N SER A 2 6.60 -3.65 0.43
CA SER A 2 5.78 -4.62 -0.31
C SER A 2 4.33 -4.16 -0.32
N VAL A 3 3.92 -3.58 -1.44
CA VAL A 3 2.56 -3.17 -1.73
C VAL A 3 1.91 -4.31 -2.50
N TYR A 4 0.83 -4.87 -1.97
CA TYR A 4 0.15 -6.02 -2.56
C TYR A 4 -1.26 -5.66 -3.00
N ARG A 5 -1.61 -6.14 -4.19
CA ARG A 5 -3.00 -6.14 -4.65
C ARG A 5 -3.76 -7.23 -3.92
N PHE A 6 -4.99 -6.94 -3.51
CA PHE A 6 -5.95 -7.95 -3.05
C PHE A 6 -7.15 -7.93 -3.99
N GLU A 7 -7.38 -9.04 -4.70
CA GLU A 7 -8.40 -9.14 -5.75
C GLU A 7 -8.21 -8.05 -6.84
N ASP A 8 -9.20 -7.20 -7.05
CA ASP A 8 -9.18 -6.05 -7.96
C ASP A 8 -8.72 -4.74 -7.29
N LYS A 9 -8.42 -4.78 -5.98
CA LYS A 9 -8.11 -3.60 -5.17
C LYS A 9 -6.61 -3.37 -5.05
N LEU A 10 -6.15 -2.26 -5.62
CA LEU A 10 -4.78 -1.79 -5.55
C LEU A 10 -4.68 -0.63 -4.55
N PRO A 11 -3.74 -0.68 -3.59
CA PRO A 11 -3.52 0.44 -2.68
C PRO A 11 -3.16 1.74 -3.43
N ARG A 12 -3.78 2.85 -3.03
CA ARG A 12 -3.49 4.18 -3.58
C ARG A 12 -2.58 4.92 -2.62
N VAL A 13 -1.28 4.82 -2.85
CA VAL A 13 -0.25 5.44 -2.00
C VAL A 13 0.26 6.71 -2.66
N HIS A 14 0.20 7.83 -1.95
CA HIS A 14 0.77 9.08 -2.45
C HIS A 14 2.31 8.97 -2.57
N PRO A 15 2.95 9.55 -3.61
CA PRO A 15 4.41 9.44 -3.78
C PRO A 15 5.25 10.02 -2.63
N SER A 16 4.68 10.94 -1.84
CA SER A 16 5.34 11.51 -0.66
C SER A 16 5.08 10.71 0.63
N ALA A 17 4.27 9.66 0.57
CA ALA A 17 3.96 8.86 1.74
C ALA A 17 5.19 8.05 2.16
N PHE A 18 5.48 8.06 3.46
CA PHE A 18 6.50 7.21 4.04
C PHE A 18 5.86 5.92 4.56
N ILE A 19 6.20 4.79 3.97
CA ILE A 19 5.83 3.47 4.46
C ILE A 19 7.05 2.88 5.18
N ALA A 20 6.88 2.59 6.47
CA ALA A 20 7.96 2.09 7.31
C ALA A 20 8.48 0.71 6.82
N PRO A 21 9.79 0.42 6.99
CA PRO A 21 10.33 -0.91 6.72
C PRO A 21 9.60 -2.00 7.53
N GLY A 22 9.24 -3.10 6.88
CA GLY A 22 8.47 -4.20 7.49
C GLY A 22 6.94 -4.00 7.48
N ALA A 23 6.44 -2.83 7.05
CA ALA A 23 5.01 -2.62 6.86
C ALA A 23 4.49 -3.34 5.59
N TYR A 24 3.22 -3.74 5.65
CA TYR A 24 2.48 -4.38 4.57
C TYR A 24 1.27 -3.51 4.23
N VAL A 25 1.10 -3.19 2.94
CA VAL A 25 -0.07 -2.45 2.44
C VAL A 25 -0.79 -3.35 1.44
N VAL A 26 -2.04 -3.70 1.72
CA VAL A 26 -2.78 -4.75 1.00
C VAL A 26 -4.21 -4.28 0.71
N GLY A 27 -4.65 -4.33 -0.55
CA GLY A 27 -6.05 -4.05 -0.94
C GLY A 27 -6.42 -2.56 -1.05
N GLU A 28 -7.65 -2.20 -0.69
CA GLU A 28 -8.14 -0.81 -0.76
C GLU A 28 -7.76 -0.06 0.51
N VAL A 29 -6.63 0.65 0.42
CA VAL A 29 -6.05 1.44 1.51
C VAL A 29 -5.77 2.84 0.97
N GLU A 30 -6.20 3.86 1.72
CA GLU A 30 -5.81 5.26 1.55
C GLU A 30 -4.81 5.63 2.66
N ALA A 31 -3.62 6.10 2.26
CA ALA A 31 -2.52 6.44 3.15
C ALA A 31 -1.76 7.68 2.64
#